data_AF-A0A2E4IBY1-F1
#
_entry.id   AF-A0A2E4IBY1-F1
#
_cell.length_a   1.000
_cell.length_b   1.000
_cell.length_c   1.000
_cell.angle_alpha   90.00
_cell.angle_beta   90.00
_cell.angle_gamma   90.00
#
_symmetry.space_group_name_H-M   'P 1'
#
loop_
_entity.id
_entity.type
_entity.pdbx_description
1 polymer ?
#
loop_
_entity_poly.entity_id
_entity_poly.type
_entity_poly.pdbx_seq_one_letter_code
_entity_poly.pdbx_strand_id
1 'polypeptide(L)'
;MSSLPNKSKTSEGNTTEFFDKYFTKKLNFPSNEVDAIIGFFTKRGFDEAAAQSTGTILLEQAKIDNVNVFTLLDTLKGLNDIQLSTVVAEVLNYNRDATSSVGFKRPQTVDKIEKRNIVV
;
A
#
# COMPACT_ATOMS: atom_id res chain seq x y z
N MET A 1 6.82 -11.65 -34.80
CA MET A 1 8.02 -10.82 -34.51
C MET A 1 7.61 -9.78 -33.47
N SER A 2 8.04 -9.94 -32.22
CA SER A 2 7.66 -9.04 -31.11
C SER A 2 8.54 -7.79 -31.12
N SER A 3 7.92 -6.61 -31.12
CA SER A 3 8.56 -5.29 -31.27
C SER A 3 8.81 -4.57 -29.95
N LEU A 4 8.98 -5.30 -28.83
CA LEU A 4 9.36 -4.68 -27.57
C LEU A 4 10.88 -4.65 -27.39
N PRO A 5 11.46 -3.53 -26.93
CA PRO A 5 12.89 -3.44 -26.66
C PRO A 5 13.29 -4.41 -25.55
N ASN A 6 14.33 -5.21 -25.79
CA ASN A 6 14.87 -6.13 -24.80
C ASN A 6 15.64 -5.32 -23.73
N LYS A 7 15.12 -5.25 -22.50
CA LYS A 7 15.75 -4.54 -21.38
C LYS A 7 17.11 -5.18 -21.07
N SER A 8 18.18 -4.38 -21.06
CA SER A 8 19.52 -4.84 -20.64
C SER A 8 19.49 -5.24 -19.17
N LYS A 9 19.98 -6.45 -18.85
CA LYS A 9 20.19 -6.90 -17.47
C LYS A 9 21.37 -6.13 -16.85
N THR A 10 21.09 -5.02 -16.17
CA THR A 10 22.02 -4.39 -15.24
C THR A 10 21.99 -5.11 -13.89
N SER A 11 23.02 -4.93 -13.06
CA SER A 11 23.21 -5.56 -11.74
C SER A 11 22.12 -5.27 -10.69
N GLU A 12 21.06 -4.55 -11.09
CA GLU A 12 19.85 -4.22 -10.34
C GLU A 12 18.81 -5.36 -10.35
N GLY A 13 19.13 -6.52 -10.94
CA GLY A 13 18.23 -7.67 -11.07
C GLY A 13 17.75 -8.32 -9.77
N ASN A 14 18.17 -7.82 -8.60
CA ASN A 14 17.80 -8.30 -7.28
C ASN A 14 17.19 -7.17 -6.41
N THR A 15 16.29 -6.35 -6.96
CA THR A 15 15.44 -5.46 -6.16
C THR A 15 14.01 -5.55 -6.67
N THR A 16 13.07 -5.96 -5.81
CA THR A 16 11.65 -5.99 -6.14
C THR A 16 11.10 -4.56 -6.20
N GLU A 17 10.61 -4.14 -7.36
CA GLU A 17 10.02 -2.82 -7.58
C GLU A 17 8.54 -2.82 -7.13
N PHE A 18 8.16 -1.98 -6.17
CA PHE A 18 6.76 -1.78 -5.77
C PHE A 18 6.17 -0.53 -6.44
N PHE A 19 5.02 -0.70 -7.10
CA PHE A 19 4.28 0.37 -7.78
C PHE A 19 3.21 0.96 -6.85
N ASP A 20 3.58 1.83 -5.91
CA ASP A 20 2.57 2.42 -5.03
C ASP A 20 2.12 3.83 -5.47
N LYS A 21 2.99 4.71 -5.99
CA LYS A 21 2.58 6.13 -6.15
C LYS A 21 3.16 6.80 -7.41
N TYR A 22 2.28 7.13 -8.36
CA TYR A 22 2.61 8.04 -9.47
C TYR A 22 3.07 9.39 -8.86
N PHE A 23 4.31 9.80 -9.16
CA PHE A 23 4.99 11.04 -8.70
C PHE A 23 5.70 11.04 -7.33
N THR A 24 5.89 9.92 -6.65
CA THR A 24 6.78 9.87 -5.46
C THR A 24 8.18 9.34 -5.80
N LYS A 25 9.17 9.71 -4.98
CA LYS A 25 10.53 9.16 -5.06
C LYS A 25 10.47 7.63 -4.97
N LYS A 26 11.12 6.95 -5.91
CA LYS A 26 11.32 5.50 -5.86
C LYS A 26 12.10 5.14 -4.59
N LEU A 27 11.46 4.38 -3.70
CA LEU A 27 12.11 3.84 -2.51
C LEU A 27 12.68 2.48 -2.86
N ASN A 28 14.00 2.41 -2.97
CA ASN A 28 14.70 1.15 -3.18
C ASN A 28 15.06 0.55 -1.82
N PHE A 29 14.79 -0.74 -1.65
CA PHE A 29 15.11 -1.52 -0.46
C PHE A 29 16.03 -2.69 -0.82
N PRO A 30 16.99 -3.04 0.05
CA PRO A 30 17.77 -4.25 -0.10
C PRO A 30 16.87 -5.50 -0.08
N SER A 31 17.09 -6.45 -0.98
CA SER A 31 16.27 -7.67 -1.05
C SER A 31 16.28 -8.47 0.26
N ASN A 32 17.38 -8.46 1.01
CA ASN A 32 17.44 -9.12 2.32
C ASN A 32 16.49 -8.52 3.36
N GLU A 33 16.19 -7.22 3.30
CA GLU A 33 15.23 -6.57 4.21
C GLU A 33 13.80 -6.92 3.82
N VAL A 34 13.52 -6.93 2.51
CA VAL A 34 12.22 -7.32 1.93
C VAL A 34 11.90 -8.77 2.29
N ASP A 35 12.83 -9.70 2.03
CA ASP A 35 12.66 -11.12 2.32
C ASP A 35 12.47 -11.39 3.82
N ALA A 36 13.20 -10.67 4.68
CA ALA A 36 13.09 -10.81 6.13
C ALA A 36 11.70 -10.43 6.65
N ILE A 37 11.12 -9.34 6.13
CA ILE A 37 9.78 -8.90 6.53
C ILE A 37 8.70 -9.84 5.99
N ILE A 38 8.77 -10.21 4.72
CA ILE A 38 7.80 -11.15 4.13
C ILE A 38 7.86 -12.49 4.89
N GLY A 39 9.06 -13.00 5.15
CA GLY A 39 9.28 -14.20 5.95
C GLY A 39 8.73 -14.10 7.38
N PHE A 40 8.83 -12.92 8.01
CA PHE A 40 8.30 -12.68 9.34
C PHE A 40 6.76 -12.77 9.40
N PHE A 41 6.06 -12.14 8.45
CA PHE A 41 4.59 -12.14 8.42
C PHE A 41 4.01 -13.47 7.93
N THR A 42 4.61 -14.09 6.91
CA THR A 42 4.19 -15.42 6.42
C THR A 42 4.35 -16.49 7.50
N LYS A 43 5.44 -16.46 8.28
CA LYS A 43 5.62 -17.38 9.44
C LYS A 43 4.54 -17.22 10.51
N ARG A 44 3.91 -16.05 10.59
CA ARG A 44 2.80 -15.75 11.50
C ARG A 44 1.41 -15.97 10.89
N GLY A 45 1.34 -16.61 9.73
CA GLY A 45 0.08 -17.02 9.10
C GLY A 45 -0.59 -15.95 8.24
N PHE A 46 0.13 -14.87 7.89
CA PHE A 46 -0.34 -13.93 6.88
C PHE A 46 -0.23 -14.59 5.50
N ASP A 47 -1.23 -14.36 4.65
CA ASP A 47 -1.15 -14.69 3.22
C ASP A 47 -0.01 -13.89 2.56
N GLU A 48 0.56 -14.42 1.48
CA GLU A 48 1.75 -13.85 0.84
C GLU A 48 1.48 -12.42 0.33
N ALA A 49 0.31 -12.19 -0.27
CA ALA A 49 -0.10 -10.86 -0.72
C ALA A 49 -0.31 -9.88 0.45
N ALA A 50 -0.88 -10.38 1.56
CA ALA A 50 -1.04 -9.59 2.77
C ALA A 50 0.33 -9.23 3.37
N ALA A 51 1.23 -10.20 3.49
CA ALA A 51 2.59 -10.01 3.99
C ALA A 51 3.38 -9.01 3.14
N GLN A 52 3.28 -9.09 1.81
CA GLN A 52 3.89 -8.13 0.90
C GLN A 52 3.35 -6.72 1.11
N SER A 53 2.03 -6.53 1.08
CA SER A 53 1.43 -5.19 1.26
C SER A 53 1.75 -4.56 2.61
N THR A 54 1.59 -5.30 3.71
CA THR A 54 1.96 -4.81 5.05
C THR A 54 3.46 -4.57 5.18
N GLY A 55 4.27 -5.43 4.57
CA GLY A 55 5.72 -5.34 4.62
C GLY A 55 6.26 -4.11 3.89
N THR A 56 5.71 -3.81 2.71
CA THR A 56 6.05 -2.60 1.95
C THR A 56 5.74 -1.35 2.76
N ILE A 57 4.55 -1.26 3.35
CA ILE A 57 4.16 -0.10 4.16
C ILE A 57 5.09 0.09 5.37
N LEU A 58 5.47 -1.01 6.04
CA LEU A 58 6.41 -0.96 7.16
C LEU A 58 7.83 -0.54 6.73
N LEU A 59 8.31 -1.01 5.58
CA LEU A 59 9.59 -0.60 5.00
C LEU A 59 9.61 0.89 4.67
N GLU A 60 8.54 1.37 4.05
CA GLU A 60 8.39 2.79 3.73
C GLU A 60 8.41 3.64 5.00
N GLN A 61 7.63 3.26 6.01
CA GLN A 61 7.55 3.98 7.27
C GLN A 61 8.90 3.96 8.02
N ALA A 62 9.56 2.80 8.11
CA ALA A 62 10.87 2.69 8.74
C ALA A 62 11.92 3.59 8.08
N LYS A 63 11.84 3.75 6.75
CA LYS A 63 12.74 4.61 5.99
C LYS A 63 12.44 6.10 6.19
N ILE A 64 11.17 6.48 6.34
CA ILE A 64 10.75 7.84 6.70
C ILE A 64 11.27 8.19 8.10
N ASP A 65 11.13 7.26 9.04
CA ASP A 65 11.52 7.46 10.45
C ASP A 65 13.01 7.21 10.71
N ASN A 66 13.77 6.82 9.68
CA ASN A 66 15.20 6.48 9.75
C ASN A 66 15.50 5.41 10.82
N VAL A 67 14.62 4.41 10.93
CA VAL A 67 14.72 3.29 11.86
C VAL A 67 15.16 2.04 11.10
N ASN A 68 16.02 1.23 11.72
CA ASN A 68 16.45 -0.03 11.13
C ASN A 68 15.31 -1.05 11.14
N VAL A 69 15.02 -1.63 9.97
CA VAL A 69 13.99 -2.66 9.78
C VAL A 69 14.18 -3.86 10.70
N PHE A 70 15.42 -4.31 10.92
CA PHE A 70 15.67 -5.45 11.80
C PHE A 70 15.33 -5.15 13.26
N THR A 71 15.58 -3.90 13.71
CA THR A 71 15.16 -3.47 15.05
C THR A 71 13.65 -3.40 15.18
N LEU A 72 12.95 -2.99 14.11
CA LEU A 72 11.49 -3.01 14.06
C LEU A 72 10.97 -4.46 14.13
N LEU A 73 11.56 -5.38 13.37
CA LEU A 73 11.16 -6.79 13.42
C LEU A 73 11.41 -7.38 14.81
N ASP A 74 12.50 -7.03 15.48
CA ASP A 74 12.80 -7.51 16.83
C ASP A 74 11.80 -7.00 17.88
N THR A 75 11.31 -5.76 17.77
CA THR A 75 10.24 -5.28 18.66
C THR A 75 8.92 -5.99 18.39
N LEU A 76 8.61 -6.29 17.12
CA LEU A 76 7.41 -7.03 16.73
C LEU A 76 7.50 -8.53 17.08
N LYS A 77 8.69 -9.11 17.24
CA LYS A 77 8.86 -10.51 17.68
C LYS A 77 8.31 -10.75 19.08
N GLY A 78 8.41 -9.76 19.98
CA GLY A 78 7.93 -9.87 21.36
C GLY A 78 6.40 -9.80 21.51
N LEU A 79 5.67 -9.51 20.43
CA LEU A 79 4.22 -9.39 20.45
C LEU A 79 3.54 -10.74 20.20
N ASN A 80 2.47 -10.98 20.96
CA ASN A 80 1.53 -12.07 20.68
C ASN A 80 0.73 -11.76 19.40
N ASP A 81 0.19 -12.78 18.73
CA ASP A 81 -0.44 -12.63 17.41
C ASP A 81 -1.59 -11.61 17.39
N ILE A 82 -2.38 -11.55 18.47
CA ILE A 82 -3.47 -10.57 18.63
C ILE A 82 -2.92 -9.13 18.70
N GLN A 83 -1.84 -8.93 19.44
CA GLN A 83 -1.20 -7.62 19.59
C GLN A 83 -0.55 -7.18 18.28
N LEU A 84 0.12 -8.11 17.58
CA LEU A 84 0.71 -7.83 16.29
C LEU A 84 -0.35 -7.42 15.26
N SER A 85 -1.47 -8.16 15.19
CA SER A 85 -2.57 -7.83 14.29
C SER A 85 -3.13 -6.42 14.57
N THR A 86 -3.22 -6.05 15.85
CA THR A 86 -3.67 -4.71 16.27
C THR A 86 -2.70 -3.62 15.79
N VAL A 87 -1.39 -3.81 16.02
CA VAL A 87 -0.35 -2.85 15.60
C VAL A 87 -0.30 -2.72 14.07
N VAL A 88 -0.35 -3.84 13.34
CA VAL A 88 -0.37 -3.83 11.88
C VAL A 88 -1.61 -3.11 11.35
N ALA A 89 -2.79 -3.36 11.94
CA ALA A 89 -4.02 -2.67 11.57
C ALA A 89 -3.94 -1.15 11.82
N GLU A 90 -3.28 -0.74 12.90
CA GLU A 90 -3.04 0.68 13.20
C GLU A 90 -2.11 1.32 12.16
N VAL A 91 -1.00 0.66 11.81
CA VAL A 91 -0.08 1.12 10.77
C VAL A 91 -0.76 1.22 9.40
N LEU A 92 -1.55 0.22 9.02
CA LEU A 92 -2.33 0.22 7.78
C LEU A 92 -3.36 1.35 7.76
N ASN A 93 -4.05 1.59 8.88
CA ASN A 93 -5.01 2.68 9.00
C ASN A 93 -4.33 4.06 8.93
N TYR A 94 -3.15 4.20 9.53
CA TYR A 94 -2.37 5.44 9.49
C TYR A 94 -1.85 5.75 8.08
N ASN A 95 -1.40 4.72 7.34
CA ASN A 95 -0.92 4.89 5.96
C ASN A 95 -2.04 5.02 4.92
N ARG A 96 -3.30 4.84 5.31
CA ARG A 96 -4.44 5.05 4.41
C ARG A 96 -4.65 6.54 4.16
N ASP A 97 -4.83 6.92 2.90
CA ASP A 97 -5.25 8.28 2.56
C ASP A 97 -6.51 8.67 3.34
N ALA A 98 -6.51 9.89 3.88
CA ALA A 98 -7.65 10.45 4.60
C ALA A 98 -8.81 10.74 3.62
N THR A 99 -9.60 9.72 3.29
CA THR A 99 -10.77 9.87 2.42
C THR A 99 -11.92 10.51 3.20
N SER A 100 -11.92 11.84 3.27
CA SER A 100 -13.08 12.61 3.73
C SER A 100 -14.09 12.74 2.59
N SER A 101 -14.80 11.66 2.27
CA SER A 101 -15.96 11.74 1.37
C SER A 101 -17.13 10.98 1.96
N VAL A 102 -17.89 11.67 2.82
CA VAL A 102 -19.29 11.32 3.03
C VAL A 102 -20.00 11.71 1.74
N GLY A 103 -20.34 10.72 0.93
CA GLY A 103 -20.80 10.92 -0.44
C GLY A 103 -21.88 12.00 -0.57
N PHE A 104 -21.69 12.93 -1.50
CA PHE A 104 -22.73 13.89 -1.85
C PHE A 104 -23.63 13.32 -2.94
N LYS A 105 -24.94 13.26 -2.68
CA LYS A 105 -25.94 12.97 -3.71
C LYS A 105 -26.12 14.24 -4.55
N ARG A 106 -25.73 14.21 -5.83
CA ARG A 106 -26.22 15.22 -6.79
C ARG A 106 -27.70 14.93 -7.06
N PRO A 107 -28.64 15.82 -6.70
CA PRO A 107 -30.01 15.65 -7.15
C PRO A 107 -29.99 15.68 -8.69
N GLN A 108 -30.38 14.58 -9.31
CA GLN A 108 -30.67 14.54 -10.73
C GLN A 108 -31.98 15.33 -10.91
N THR A 109 -31.88 16.64 -11.17
CA THR A 109 -33.02 17.39 -11.71
C THR A 109 -33.21 16.92 -13.14
N VAL A 110 -33.97 15.83 -13.30
CA VAL A 110 -34.50 15.46 -14.60
C VAL A 110 -35.54 16.51 -14.94
N ASP A 111 -35.16 17.49 -15.75
CA ASP A 111 -36.14 18.37 -16.38
C ASP A 111 -36.99 17.51 -17.31
N LYS A 112 -38.20 17.18 -16.85
CA LYS A 112 -39.20 16.52 -17.69
C LYS A 112 -39.48 17.44 -18.88
N ILE A 113 -39.29 16.89 -20.07
CA ILE A 113 -39.52 17.57 -21.36
C ILE A 113 -41.00 18.01 -21.50
N GLU A 114 -41.89 17.41 -20.70
CA GLU A 114 -43.34 17.63 -20.66
C GLU A 114 -43.80 18.99 -20.08
N LYS A 115 -42.90 19.93 -19.76
CA LYS A 115 -43.31 21.25 -19.23
C LYS A 115 -44.00 22.07 -20.33
N ARG A 116 -45.34 22.00 -20.39
CA ARG A 116 -46.14 22.92 -21.21
C ARG A 116 -46.29 24.27 -20.52
N ASN A 117 -46.06 25.34 -21.26
CA ASN A 117 -46.39 26.71 -20.83
C ASN A 117 -47.89 26.82 -20.59
N ILE A 118 -48.30 26.94 -19.34
CA ILE A 118 -49.62 27.48 -18.97
C ILE A 118 -49.40 28.92 -18.56
N VAL A 119 -49.82 29.83 -19.43
CA VAL A 119 -50.05 31.25 -19.11
C VAL A 119 -51.47 31.34 -18.57
N VAL A 120 -51.62 31.95 -17.39
CA VAL A 120 -52.91 32.43 -16.86
C VAL A 120 -52.97 33.93 -17.06
#